data_AF-A0A0K2RD49-F1
#
_entry.id   AF-A0A0K2RD49-F1
#
_cell.length_a   1.000
_cell.length_b   1.000
_cell.length_c   1.000
_cell.angle_alpha   90.00
_cell.angle_beta   90.00
_cell.angle_gamma   90.00
#
_symmetry.space_group_name_H-M   'P 1'
#
loop_
_entity.id
_entity.type
_entity.pdbx_description
1 polymer ?
#
loop_
_entity_poly.entity_id
_entity_poly.type
_entity_poly.pdbx_seq_one_letter_code
_entity_poly.pdbx_strand_id
1 'polypeptide(L)'
;MDRKGPGWALRRLPPDKLLPEGQPSYVASWIYVFGMGAVAAFVYILASGAVLALNGPTWFHASALGRFINSTHLWSVELFFMFMVIHLWGKFWMAAWRAGAC
;
A
#
# COMPACT_ATOMS: atom_id res chain seq x y z
N MET A 1 11.74 -35.42 8.96
CA MET A 1 10.95 -35.30 7.72
C MET A 1 11.75 -34.45 6.73
N ASP A 2 12.44 -35.10 5.79
CA ASP A 2 13.31 -34.45 4.78
C ASP A 2 12.47 -33.87 3.65
N ARG A 3 12.39 -32.53 3.57
CA ARG A 3 11.69 -31.82 2.50
C ARG A 3 12.73 -31.49 1.43
N LYS A 4 12.72 -32.26 0.34
CA LYS A 4 13.59 -32.06 -0.83
C LYS A 4 13.28 -30.71 -1.49
N GLY A 5 13.98 -29.66 -1.08
CA GLY A 5 13.99 -28.36 -1.76
C GLY A 5 14.94 -28.38 -2.96
N PRO A 6 14.69 -27.59 -4.02
CA PRO A 6 15.58 -27.52 -5.17
C PRO A 6 16.96 -27.01 -4.71
N GLY A 7 18.01 -27.83 -4.84
CA GLY A 7 19.37 -27.49 -4.36
C GLY A 7 19.97 -26.22 -4.95
N TRP A 8 19.40 -25.70 -6.05
CA TRP A 8 19.75 -24.40 -6.63
C TRP A 8 19.24 -23.22 -5.79
N ALA A 9 18.12 -23.37 -5.08
CA ALA A 9 17.52 -22.34 -4.23
C ALA A 9 18.28 -22.16 -2.91
N LEU A 10 18.69 -23.25 -2.25
CA LEU A 10 19.49 -23.17 -1.02
C LEU A 10 20.90 -22.61 -1.23
N ARG A 11 21.46 -22.72 -2.44
CA ARG A 11 22.75 -22.10 -2.79
C ARG A 11 22.67 -20.58 -2.96
N ARG A 12 21.51 -20.05 -3.34
CA ARG A 12 21.29 -18.60 -3.48
C ARG A 12 20.65 -17.96 -2.26
N LEU A 13 19.93 -18.73 -1.45
CA LEU A 13 19.24 -18.26 -0.26
C LEU A 13 19.41 -19.29 0.88
N PRO A 14 20.52 -19.24 1.64
CA PRO A 14 20.72 -20.15 2.76
C PRO A 14 19.61 -19.95 3.80
N PRO A 15 19.07 -21.03 4.41
CA PRO A 15 17.95 -20.96 5.36
C PRO A 15 18.18 -19.98 6.52
N ASP A 16 19.43 -19.85 6.96
CA ASP A 16 19.85 -18.96 8.06
C ASP A 16 19.84 -17.46 7.69
N LYS A 17 19.55 -17.13 6.43
CA LYS A 17 19.38 -15.76 5.92
C LYS A 17 17.94 -15.46 5.52
N LEU A 18 17.02 -16.43 5.61
CA LEU A 18 15.62 -16.25 5.18
C LEU A 18 14.80 -15.44 6.17
N LEU A 19 15.16 -15.42 7.46
CA LEU A 19 14.45 -14.70 8.49
C LEU A 19 15.46 -13.90 9.33
N PRO A 20 15.61 -12.59 9.09
CA PRO A 20 16.41 -11.72 9.95
C PRO A 20 15.88 -11.80 11.39
N GLU A 21 16.71 -12.28 12.33
CA GLU A 21 16.33 -12.42 13.75
C GLU A 21 16.20 -11.08 14.50
N GLY A 22 16.53 -9.96 13.83
CA GLY A 22 16.33 -8.62 14.35
C GLY A 22 15.28 -7.86 13.56
N GLN A 23 14.16 -7.52 14.20
CA GLN A 23 13.16 -6.60 13.67
C GLN A 23 13.76 -5.18 13.65
N PRO A 24 14.06 -4.58 12.48
CA PRO A 24 14.75 -3.30 12.44
C PRO A 24 13.85 -2.21 13.06
N SER A 25 14.43 -1.35 13.91
CA SER A 25 13.70 -0.24 14.58
C SER A 25 13.06 0.75 13.59
N TYR A 26 13.48 0.74 12.31
CA TYR A 26 12.89 1.54 11.24
C TYR A 26 11.48 1.09 10.84
N VAL A 27 11.11 -0.18 11.10
CA VAL A 27 9.77 -0.74 10.82
C VAL A 27 8.75 -0.33 11.89
N ALA A 28 9.21 0.21 13.04
CA ALA A 28 8.36 0.66 14.14
C ALA A 28 7.92 2.14 14.02
N SER A 29 8.40 2.87 13.01
CA SER A 29 7.99 4.25 12.82
C SER A 29 6.57 4.29 12.22
N TRP A 30 5.63 4.86 12.98
CA TRP A 30 4.22 5.11 12.60
C TRP A 30 4.05 5.71 11.19
N ILE A 31 5.08 6.40 10.71
CA ILE A 31 5.13 7.02 9.39
C ILE A 31 4.94 6.02 8.21
N TYR A 32 5.33 4.75 8.39
CA TYR A 32 5.22 3.73 7.34
C TYR A 32 3.76 3.30 7.11
N VAL A 33 2.93 3.39 8.14
CA VAL A 33 1.49 3.09 8.07
C VAL A 33 0.79 4.04 7.11
N PHE A 34 1.19 5.31 7.07
CA PHE A 34 0.65 6.28 6.11
C PHE A 34 1.01 5.95 4.67
N GLY A 35 2.23 5.43 4.43
CA GLY A 35 2.63 4.96 3.09
C GLY A 35 1.81 3.76 2.64
N MET A 36 1.65 2.77 3.52
CA MET A 36 0.83 1.58 3.21
C MET A 36 -0.65 1.93 3.05
N GLY A 37 -1.15 2.88 3.85
CA GLY A 37 -2.50 3.43 3.74
C GLY A 37 -2.74 4.12 2.39
N ALA A 38 -1.77 4.89 1.89
CA ALA A 38 -1.85 5.50 0.56
C ALA A 38 -1.92 4.44 -0.57
N VAL A 39 -1.11 3.38 -0.49
CA VAL A 39 -1.16 2.29 -1.49
C VAL A 39 -2.50 1.55 -1.44
N ALA A 40 -2.99 1.21 -0.24
CA ALA A 40 -4.27 0.53 -0.08
C ALA A 40 -5.44 1.39 -0.62
N ALA A 41 -5.43 2.69 -0.31
CA ALA A 41 -6.42 3.63 -0.82
C ALA A 41 -6.35 3.74 -2.36
N PHE A 42 -5.15 3.77 -2.94
CA PHE A 42 -4.96 3.82 -4.39
C PHE A 42 -5.54 2.60 -5.11
N VAL A 43 -5.28 1.40 -4.60
CA VAL A 43 -5.85 0.16 -5.14
C VAL A 43 -7.38 0.19 -5.08
N TYR A 44 -7.94 0.67 -3.96
CA TYR A 44 -9.38 0.77 -3.79
C TYR A 44 -10.01 1.78 -4.76
N ILE A 45 -9.37 2.94 -5.00
CA ILE A 45 -9.82 3.94 -5.98
C ILE A 45 -9.85 3.35 -7.39
N LEU A 46 -8.84 2.57 -7.78
CA LEU A 46 -8.81 1.92 -9.09
C LEU A 46 -9.94 0.90 -9.24
N ALA A 47 -10.16 0.04 -8.24
CA ALA A 47 -11.21 -0.96 -8.27
C ALA A 47 -12.61 -0.31 -8.31
N SER A 48 -12.88 0.62 -7.40
CA SER A 48 -14.16 1.33 -7.36
C SER A 48 -14.37 2.20 -8.60
N GLY A 49 -13.34 2.87 -9.10
CA GLY A 49 -13.38 3.65 -10.34
C GLY A 49 -13.70 2.79 -11.58
N ALA A 50 -13.12 1.59 -11.67
CA ALA A 50 -13.44 0.65 -12.73
C ALA A 50 -14.92 0.18 -12.66
N VAL A 51 -15.41 -0.14 -11.46
CA VAL A 51 -16.82 -0.51 -11.25
C VAL A 51 -17.77 0.63 -11.64
N LEU A 52 -17.40 1.87 -11.33
CA LEU A 52 -18.19 3.04 -11.73
C LEU A 52 -18.15 3.22 -13.26
N ALA A 53 -16.97 3.17 -13.87
CA ALA A 53 -16.79 3.35 -15.31
C ALA A 53 -17.58 2.32 -16.15
N LEU A 54 -17.73 1.09 -15.67
CA LEU A 54 -18.43 0.02 -16.39
C LEU A 54 -19.97 0.08 -16.27
N ASN A 55 -20.51 0.57 -15.15
CA ASN A 55 -21.96 0.57 -14.91
C ASN A 55 -22.68 1.84 -15.42
N GLY A 56 -21.94 2.86 -15.86
CA GLY A 56 -22.49 4.09 -16.43
C GLY A 56 -23.07 5.09 -15.41
N PRO A 57 -23.30 6.35 -15.81
CA PRO A 57 -23.56 7.47 -14.89
C PRO A 57 -24.90 7.38 -14.14
N THR A 58 -25.91 6.70 -14.68
CA THR A 58 -27.24 6.61 -14.06
C THR A 58 -27.31 5.56 -12.94
N TRP A 59 -26.42 4.56 -12.94
CA TRP A 59 -26.48 3.42 -12.03
C TRP A 59 -26.23 3.80 -10.56
N PHE A 60 -25.37 4.78 -10.30
CA PHE A 60 -25.11 5.27 -8.94
C PHE A 60 -26.26 6.10 -8.36
N HIS A 61 -27.14 6.63 -9.19
CA HIS A 61 -28.32 7.37 -8.75
C HIS A 61 -29.51 6.44 -8.49
N ALA A 62 -29.66 5.39 -9.29
CA ALA A 62 -30.78 4.45 -9.18
C ALA A 62 -30.57 3.40 -8.09
N SER A 63 -29.38 2.81 -7.97
CA SER A 63 -29.14 1.65 -7.09
C SER A 63 -28.55 2.03 -5.73
N ALA A 64 -28.98 1.34 -4.66
CA ALA A 64 -28.41 1.53 -3.31
C ALA A 64 -26.93 1.13 -3.24
N LEU A 65 -26.56 0.05 -3.95
CA LEU A 65 -25.17 -0.40 -4.07
C LEU A 65 -24.30 0.63 -4.81
N GLY A 66 -24.81 1.23 -5.89
CA GLY A 66 -24.10 2.26 -6.64
C GLY A 66 -23.87 3.54 -5.82
N ARG A 67 -24.85 3.96 -5.00
CA ARG A 67 -24.66 5.07 -4.05
C ARG A 67 -23.57 4.79 -3.02
N PHE A 68 -23.53 3.56 -2.48
CA PHE A 68 -22.49 3.15 -1.55
C PHE A 68 -21.11 3.20 -2.21
N ILE A 69 -20.93 2.58 -3.37
CA ILE A 69 -19.65 2.56 -4.09
C ILE A 69 -19.19 3.98 -4.45
N ASN A 70 -20.09 4.85 -4.90
CA ASN A 70 -19.77 6.24 -5.20
C ASN A 70 -19.32 7.02 -3.95
N SER A 71 -20.02 6.84 -2.82
CA SER A 71 -19.64 7.47 -1.55
C SER A 71 -18.29 6.97 -1.05
N THR A 72 -18.06 5.65 -1.08
CA THR A 72 -16.77 5.08 -0.67
C THR A 72 -15.64 5.44 -1.64
N HIS A 73 -15.92 5.61 -2.94
CA HIS A 73 -14.95 6.09 -3.91
C HIS A 73 -14.49 7.52 -3.57
N LEU A 74 -15.42 8.45 -3.35
CA LEU A 74 -15.09 9.84 -3.00
C LEU A 74 -14.30 9.92 -1.69
N TRP A 75 -14.74 9.22 -0.65
CA TRP A 75 -14.00 9.13 0.62
C TRP A 75 -12.60 8.54 0.43
N SER A 76 -12.45 7.51 -0.40
CA SER A 76 -11.15 6.89 -0.65
C SER A 76 -10.19 7.81 -1.39
N VAL A 77 -10.67 8.60 -2.34
CA VAL A 77 -9.89 9.64 -3.02
C VAL A 77 -9.38 10.68 -2.03
N GLU A 78 -10.24 11.15 -1.14
CA GLU A 78 -9.87 12.12 -0.10
C GLU A 78 -8.81 11.55 0.86
N LEU A 79 -9.04 10.32 1.34
CA LEU A 79 -8.08 9.61 2.20
C LEU A 79 -6.75 9.36 1.49
N PHE A 80 -6.75 9.04 0.20
CA PHE A 80 -5.53 8.85 -0.59
C PHE A 80 -4.68 10.11 -0.62
N PHE A 81 -5.28 11.27 -0.95
CA PHE A 81 -4.55 12.53 -0.97
C PHE A 81 -4.07 12.93 0.43
N MET A 82 -4.89 12.75 1.47
CA MET A 82 -4.50 13.03 2.84
C MET A 82 -3.32 12.17 3.30
N PHE A 83 -3.36 10.86 3.05
CA PHE A 83 -2.24 9.96 3.38
C PHE A 83 -0.98 10.26 2.56
N MET A 84 -1.12 10.62 1.28
CA MET A 84 0.01 10.98 0.43
C MET A 84 0.73 12.22 0.94
N VAL A 85 -0.02 13.26 1.33
CA VAL A 85 0.56 14.49 1.91
C VAL A 85 1.32 14.15 3.19
N ILE A 86 0.69 13.44 4.13
CA ILE A 86 1.33 13.07 5.41
C ILE A 86 2.56 12.18 5.18
N HIS A 87 2.49 11.23 4.24
CA HIS A 87 3.60 10.34 3.91
C HIS A 87 4.80 11.11 3.35
N LEU A 88 4.58 11.97 2.36
CA LEU A 88 5.63 12.78 1.76
C LEU A 88 6.20 13.79 2.74
N TRP A 89 5.36 14.43 3.56
CA TRP A 89 5.82 15.37 4.57
C TRP A 89 6.62 14.68 5.68
N GLY A 90 6.16 13.52 6.15
CA GLY A 90 6.89 12.68 7.09
C GLY A 90 8.27 12.29 6.56
N LYS A 91 8.35 11.79 5.32
CA LYS A 91 9.62 11.49 4.65
C LYS A 91 10.46 12.76 4.42
N PHE A 92 9.82 13.91 4.23
CA PHE A 92 10.49 15.19 4.04
C PHE A 92 11.21 15.63 5.32
N TRP A 93 10.51 15.71 6.44
CA TRP A 93 11.11 16.09 7.72
C TRP A 93 12.15 15.09 8.25
N MET A 94 12.06 13.81 7.86
CA MET A 94 13.10 12.81 8.14
C MET A 94 14.34 12.91 7.23
N ALA A 95 14.47 13.96 6.42
CA ALA A 95 15.64 14.21 5.58
C ALA A 95 15.98 13.04 4.64
N ALA A 96 14.99 12.25 4.21
CA ALA A 96 15.20 11.04 3.41
C ALA A 96 15.85 11.31 2.03
N TRP A 97 15.86 12.56 1.57
CA TRP A 97 16.58 12.99 0.35
C TRP A 97 18.07 13.21 0.53
N ARG A 98 18.61 13.21 1.77
CA ARG A 98 20.06 13.43 2.03
C ARG A 98 20.88 12.14 1.93
N ALA A 99 20.30 11.06 1.43
CA ALA A 99 20.94 9.75 1.30
C ALA A 99 21.95 9.68 0.13
N GLY A 100 22.85 10.67 0.00
CA GLY A 100 23.77 10.76 -1.14
C GLY A 100 25.01 11.64 -0.95
N ALA A 101 25.49 11.85 0.28
CA ALA A 101 26.79 12.50 0.49
C ALA A 101 27.71 11.62 1.35
N CYS A 102 28.23 10.56 0.74
CA CYS A 102 29.53 9.96 1.03
C CYS A 102 30.07 9.43 -0.31
#